data_AF-A0A507EDF8-F1
#
_entry.id   AF-A0A507EDF8-F1
#
_cell.length_a   1.000
_cell.length_b   1.000
_cell.length_c   1.000
_cell.angle_alpha   90.00
_cell.angle_beta   90.00
_cell.angle_gamma   90.00
#
_symmetry.space_group_name_H-M   'P 1'
#
loop_
_entity.id
_entity.type
_entity.pdbx_description
1 polymer ?
#
loop_
_entity_poly.entity_id
_entity_poly.type
_entity_poly.pdbx_seq_one_letter_code
_entity_poly.pdbx_strand_id
1 'polypeptide(L)' 'MRGTICFLGGILLVFLKWPVIGMAVEVFGFVNLFGDFFPVVIGFLRKMPFIGTLLNTPGISHAIDKVMGSRLPV' A
#
# COMPACT_ATOMS: atom_id res chain seq x y z
N MET A 1 12.53 6.56 0.31
CA MET A 1 13.74 6.03 -0.35
C MET A 1 13.99 4.54 -0.08
N ARG A 2 13.70 4.01 1.12
CA ARG A 2 13.94 2.58 1.44
C ARG A 2 13.13 1.62 0.56
N GLY A 3 11.86 1.91 0.28
CA GLY A 3 11.01 1.08 -0.61
C GLY A 3 11.53 1.01 -2.05
N THR A 4 11.97 2.15 -2.61
CA THR A 4 12.53 2.23 -3.97
C THR A 4 13.78 1.36 -4.14
N ILE A 5 14.69 1.42 -3.15
CA ILE A 5 15.91 0.62 -3.15
C ILE A 5 15.60 -0.87 -3.01
N CYS A 6 14.61 -1.23 -2.17
CA CYS A 6 14.19 -2.61 -1.99
C CYS A 6 13.52 -3.17 -3.27
N PHE A 7 12.67 -2.38 -3.93
CA PHE A 7 12.03 -2.77 -5.20
C PHE A 7 13.04 -2.93 -6.34
N LEU A 8 13.90 -1.94 -6.57
CA LEU A 8 14.97 -2.02 -7.58
C LEU A 8 15.99 -3.12 -7.27
N GLY A 9 16.30 -3.34 -6.00
CA GLY A 9 17.14 -4.44 -5.54
C GLY A 9 16.51 -5.82 -5.78
N GLY A 10 15.19 -5.93 -5.60
CA GLY A 10 14.41 -7.12 -5.94
C GLY A 10 14.47 -7.44 -7.44
N ILE A 11 14.30 -6.42 -8.30
CA ILE A 11 14.44 -6.56 -9.76
C ILE A 11 15.83 -7.10 -10.11
N LEU A 12 16.90 -6.52 -9.55
CA LEU A 12 18.27 -7.01 -9.76
C LEU A 12 18.45 -8.47 -9.32
N LEU A 13 17.85 -8.87 -8.19
CA LEU A 13 17.88 -10.26 -7.71
C LEU A 13 17.17 -11.24 -8.65
N VAL A 14 16.05 -10.83 -9.26
CA VAL A 14 15.37 -11.65 -10.29
C VAL A 14 16.29 -11.87 -11.49
N PHE A 15 16.97 -10.83 -11.96
CA PHE A 15 17.95 -10.93 -13.05
C PHE A 15 19.18 -11.76 -12.70
N LEU A 16 19.59 -11.79 -11.43
CA LEU A 16 20.73 -12.59 -10.93
C LEU A 16 20.41 -14.08 -10.70
N LYS A 17 19.34 -14.60 -11.33
CA LYS A 17 18.92 -16.01 -11.29
C LYS A 17 18.29 -16.45 -9.96
N TRP A 18 17.86 -15.49 -9.13
CA TRP A 18 17.16 -15.72 -7.85
C TRP A 18 15.71 -15.18 -7.90
N PRO A 19 14.87 -15.65 -8.85
CA PRO A 19 13.56 -15.05 -9.13
C PRO A 19 12.58 -15.16 -7.96
N VAL A 20 12.59 -16.26 -7.21
CA VAL A 20 11.66 -16.48 -6.08
C VAL A 20 11.91 -15.47 -4.97
N ILE A 21 13.19 -15.25 -4.63
CA ILE A 21 13.59 -14.31 -3.59
C ILE A 21 13.43 -12.87 -4.08
N GLY A 22 13.80 -12.59 -5.33
CA GLY A 22 13.60 -11.30 -5.97
C GLY A 22 12.14 -10.86 -5.98
N MET A 23 11.20 -11.75 -6.36
CA MET A 23 9.76 -11.48 -6.33
C MET A 23 9.24 -11.15 -4.93
N ALA A 24 9.69 -11.87 -3.90
CA ALA A 24 9.30 -11.57 -2.52
C ALA A 24 9.79 -10.19 -2.07
N VAL A 25 11.03 -9.84 -2.41
CA VAL A 25 11.63 -8.54 -2.12
C VAL A 25 10.96 -7.42 -2.92
N GLU A 26 10.60 -7.67 -4.18
CA GLU A 26 9.84 -6.72 -5.01
C GLU A 26 8.47 -6.44 -4.42
N VAL A 27 7.70 -7.46 -4.03
CA VAL A 27 6.38 -7.26 -3.41
C VAL A 27 6.52 -6.47 -2.10
N PHE A 28 7.54 -6.78 -1.29
CA PHE A 28 7.80 -6.05 -0.05
C PHE A 28 8.18 -4.58 -0.31
N GLY A 29 9.06 -4.34 -1.29
CA GLY A 29 9.47 -3.01 -1.72
C GLY A 29 8.32 -2.20 -2.32
N PHE A 30 7.47 -2.84 -3.10
CA PHE A 30 6.26 -2.27 -3.69
C PHE A 30 5.26 -1.85 -2.61
N VAL A 31 4.94 -2.72 -1.65
CA VAL A 31 4.06 -2.37 -0.53
C VAL A 31 4.64 -1.23 0.31
N ASN A 32 5.96 -1.19 0.52
CA ASN A 32 6.60 -0.08 1.24
C ASN A 32 6.64 1.23 0.42
N LEU A 33 6.69 1.15 -0.92
CA LEU A 33 6.61 2.30 -1.81
C LEU A 33 5.21 2.90 -1.84
N PHE A 34 4.19 2.05 -1.97
CA PHE A 34 2.79 2.47 -2.08
C PHE A 34 2.08 2.59 -0.73
N GLY A 35 2.73 2.14 0.36
CA GLY A 35 2.29 2.24 1.75
C GLY A 35 1.75 3.62 2.13
N ASP A 36 2.50 4.66 1.79
CA ASP A 36 2.13 6.06 2.05
C ASP A 36 1.08 6.62 1.07
N PHE A 37 0.80 5.92 -0.03
CA PHE A 37 -0.21 6.30 -1.02
C PHE A 37 -1.59 5.68 -0.72
N PHE A 38 -1.67 4.62 0.08
CA PHE A 38 -2.95 4.01 0.48
C PHE A 38 -3.96 5.02 1.05
N PRO A 39 -3.57 5.98 1.94
CA PRO A 39 -4.51 6.98 2.44
C PRO A 39 -5.08 7.89 1.35
N VAL A 40 -4.25 8.25 0.36
CA VAL A 40 -4.65 9.07 -0.79
C VAL A 40 -5.63 8.30 -1.67
N VAL A 41 -5.32 7.02 -1.94
CA VAL A 41 -6.19 6.12 -2.72
C VAL A 41 -7.54 5.91 -2.02
N ILE A 42 -7.55 5.61 -0.72
CA ILE A 42 -8.78 5.44 0.07
C ILE A 42 -9.61 6.74 0.09
N GLY A 43 -8.96 7.90 0.27
CA GLY A 43 -9.61 9.20 0.22
C GLY A 43 -10.25 9.49 -1.15
N PHE A 44 -9.60 9.07 -2.23
CA PHE A 44 -10.15 9.16 -3.59
C PHE A 44 -11.33 8.18 -3.81
N LEU A 45 -11.20 6.93 -3.35
CA LEU A 45 -12.25 5.91 -3.45
C LEU A 45 -13.52 6.32 -2.70
N ARG A 46 -13.39 6.96 -1.52
CA ARG A 46 -14.53 7.50 -0.77
C ARG A 46 -15.29 8.60 -1.52
N LYS A 47 -14.67 9.29 -2.48
CA LYS A 47 -15.33 10.34 -3.30
C LYS A 47 -16.08 9.78 -4.51
N MET A 48 -15.90 8.49 -4.86
CA MET A 48 -16.61 7.87 -5.97
C MET A 48 -18.01 7.38 -5.53
N PRO A 49 -19.08 7.64 -6.30
CA PRO A 49 -20.47 7.39 -5.88
C PRO A 49 -20.82 5.91 -5.67
N PHE A 50 -20.13 4.97 -6.34
CA PHE A 50 -20.35 3.52 -6.20
C PHE A 50 -19.44 2.85 -5.18
N ILE A 51 -18.16 3.23 -5.15
CA ILE A 51 -17.14 2.61 -4.30
C ILE A 51 -17.14 3.26 -2.92
N GLY A 52 -17.38 4.57 -2.87
CA GLY A 52 -17.41 5.33 -1.63
C GLY A 52 -18.59 4.98 -0.74
N THR A 53 -19.74 4.62 -1.29
CA THR A 53 -20.91 4.14 -0.52
C THR A 53 -20.61 2.83 0.20
N LEU A 54 -19.95 1.87 -0.46
CA LEU A 54 -19.49 0.63 0.17
C LEU A 54 -18.44 0.89 1.25
N LEU A 55 -17.46 1.74 0.96
CA LEU A 55 -16.40 2.08 1.92
C LEU A 55 -16.90 2.93 3.10
N ASN A 56 -18.01 3.67 2.95
CA ASN A 56 -18.58 4.52 4.00
C ASN A 56 -19.60 3.80 4.89
N THR A 57 -19.80 2.49 4.69
CA THR A 57 -20.65 1.68 5.55
C THR A 57 -20.07 1.63 6.98
N PRO A 58 -20.88 1.80 8.04
CA PRO A 58 -20.41 2.03 9.42
C PRO A 58 -19.45 0.96 9.98
N GLY A 59 -19.44 -0.27 9.45
CA GLY A 59 -18.45 -1.29 9.83
C GLY A 59 -17.09 -1.17 9.12
N ILE A 60 -17.10 -0.83 7.83
CA ILE A 60 -15.89 -0.78 6.99
C ILE A 60 -15.12 0.53 7.20
N SER A 61 -15.85 1.65 7.32
CA SER A 61 -15.24 2.95 7.63
C SER A 61 -14.43 2.90 8.92
N HIS A 62 -14.94 2.25 9.98
CA HIS A 62 -14.28 2.22 11.27
C HIS A 62 -13.00 1.37 11.26
N ALA A 63 -12.96 0.29 10.47
CA ALA A 63 -11.77 -0.52 10.27
C ALA A 63 -10.71 0.25 9.46
N ILE A 64 -11.13 0.94 8.40
CA ILE A 64 -10.26 1.77 7.56
C ILE A 64 -9.70 2.94 8.38
N ASP A 65 -10.53 3.66 9.12
CA ASP A 65 -10.10 4.77 9.98
C ASP A 65 -9.19 4.32 11.12
N LYS A 66 -9.31 3.07 11.61
CA LYS A 66 -8.35 2.50 12.57
C LYS A 66 -6.99 2.19 11.95
N VAL A 67 -6.98 1.69 10.72
CA VAL A 67 -5.74 1.42 9.96
C VAL A 67 -5.05 2.73 9.55
N MET A 68 -5.82 3.76 9.17
CA MET A 68 -5.29 5.04 8.71
C MET A 68 -5.04 6.07 9.82
N GLY A 69 -5.86 6.08 10.88
CA GLY A 69 -5.80 7.01 12.01
C GLY A 69 -4.57 6.85 12.92
N SER A 70 -3.84 5.75 12.76
CA SER A 70 -2.54 5.52 13.42
C SER A 70 -1.43 6.50 12.97
N ARG A 71 -1.72 7.44 12.05
CA ARG A 71 -0.73 8.37 11.45
C ARG A 71 -1.07 9.85 11.59
N LEU A 72 -2.00 10.23 12.46
CA LEU A 72 -2.21 11.63 12.84
C LEU A 72 -1.75 11.84 14.30
N PRO A 73 -0.72 12.67 14.56
CA PRO A 73 -0.49 13.18 15.90
C PRO A 73 -1.63 14.15 16.22
N VAL A 74 -2.21 14.00 17.41
CA VAL A 74 -3.18 14.94 17.98
C VAL A 74 -2.58 16.33 18.16
#